data_AF-A0A841BSA0-F1
#
_entry.id   AF-A0A841BSA0-F1
#
_cell.length_a   1.000
_cell.length_b   1.000
_cell.length_c   1.000
_cell.angle_alpha   90.00
_cell.angle_beta   90.00
_cell.angle_gamma   90.00
#
_symmetry.space_group_name_H-M   'P 1'
#
loop_
_entity.id
_entity.type
_entity.pdbx_description
1 polymer ?
#
loop_
_entity_poly.entity_id
_entity_poly.type
_entity_poly.pdbx_seq_one_letter_code
_entity_poly.pdbx_strand_id
1 'polypeptide(L)'
;MIKLFGRDRIPAELRPKLAPEERVLAWAPVTDGGAAVATNRGLWLAGRRIGWHEISKAVWDGRAMIVTPTEVVEEREHVTVLRDLASQRVVLERPGGVPDAIRQRVTATILSSELQDDGSRLVRRRIPGLDGTVWMLHLPAE
;
A
#
# COMPACT_ATOMS: atom_id res chain seq x y z
N MET A 1 18.88 -3.50 -16.29
CA MET A 1 18.89 -4.96 -16.01
C MET A 1 18.11 -5.18 -14.71
N ILE A 2 16.83 -5.57 -14.78
CA ILE A 2 15.99 -5.71 -13.58
C ILE A 2 16.34 -7.05 -12.91
N LYS A 3 17.09 -7.01 -11.80
CA LYS A 3 17.35 -8.19 -10.97
C LYS A 3 16.01 -8.62 -10.35
N LEU A 4 15.60 -9.86 -10.64
CA LEU A 4 14.42 -10.50 -10.05
C LEU A 4 14.74 -10.80 -8.58
N PHE A 5 14.44 -9.86 -7.68
CA PHE A 5 14.75 -9.98 -6.26
C PHE A 5 13.97 -11.14 -5.62
N GLY A 6 14.69 -12.10 -5.04
CA GLY A 6 14.21 -13.01 -3.98
C GLY A 6 13.10 -13.98 -4.38
N ARG A 7 13.47 -15.07 -5.07
CA ARG A 7 12.61 -16.26 -5.26
C ARG A 7 12.51 -17.14 -4.01
N ASP A 8 12.86 -16.66 -2.82
CA ASP A 8 12.61 -17.42 -1.61
C ASP A 8 11.09 -17.60 -1.47
N ARG A 9 10.65 -18.85 -1.40
CA ARG A 9 9.24 -19.18 -1.28
C ARG A 9 8.79 -18.71 0.10
N ILE A 10 7.70 -17.93 0.15
CA ILE A 10 7.07 -17.56 1.43
C ILE A 10 6.73 -18.87 2.18
N PRO A 11 7.15 -19.03 3.45
CA PRO A 11 6.74 -20.14 4.28
C PRO A 11 5.20 -20.28 4.30
N ALA A 12 4.69 -21.50 4.36
CA ALA A 12 3.26 -21.77 4.17
C ALA A 12 2.40 -21.05 5.22
N GLU A 13 2.90 -20.98 6.44
CA GLU A 13 2.33 -20.32 7.61
C GLU A 13 2.29 -18.78 7.50
N LEU A 14 3.19 -18.19 6.71
CA LEU A 14 3.25 -16.75 6.46
C LEU A 14 2.54 -16.35 5.17
N ARG A 15 2.05 -17.32 4.40
CA ARG A 15 1.48 -17.08 3.08
C ARG A 15 0.06 -16.52 3.20
N PRO A 16 -0.21 -15.30 2.70
CA PRO A 16 -1.56 -14.77 2.71
C PRO A 16 -2.50 -15.56 1.79
N LYS A 17 -3.80 -15.49 2.08
CA LYS A 17 -4.87 -16.04 1.24
C LYS A 17 -5.08 -15.13 0.03
N LEU A 18 -4.26 -15.31 -1.00
CA LEU A 18 -4.30 -14.52 -2.23
C LEU A 18 -5.63 -14.70 -2.96
N ALA A 19 -6.19 -13.60 -3.46
CA ALA A 19 -7.34 -13.65 -4.36
C ALA A 19 -6.95 -14.30 -5.71
N PRO A 20 -7.93 -14.72 -6.53
CA PRO A 20 -7.67 -15.07 -7.92
C PRO A 20 -6.89 -13.95 -8.63
N GLU A 21 -5.90 -14.34 -9.44
CA GLU A 21 -4.99 -13.44 -10.17
C GLU A 21 -4.09 -12.54 -9.30
N GLU A 22 -4.14 -12.68 -7.98
CA GLU A 22 -3.23 -11.99 -7.09
C GLU A 22 -1.87 -12.70 -7.07
N ARG A 23 -0.81 -11.99 -7.44
CA ARG A 23 0.56 -12.49 -7.52
C ARG A 23 1.49 -11.72 -6.60
N VAL A 24 2.33 -12.45 -5.90
CA VAL A 24 3.40 -11.90 -5.07
C VAL A 24 4.47 -11.27 -5.95
N LEU A 25 4.93 -10.09 -5.55
CA LEU A 25 5.99 -9.35 -6.22
C LEU A 25 7.28 -9.33 -5.39
N ALA A 26 7.12 -9.16 -4.08
CA ALA A 26 8.19 -9.19 -3.09
C ALA A 26 7.60 -9.54 -1.72
N TRP A 27 8.42 -10.09 -0.84
CA TRP A 27 8.05 -10.30 0.55
C TRP A 27 9.28 -10.20 1.46
N ALA A 28 9.02 -9.94 2.75
CA ALA A 28 10.04 -9.92 3.78
C ALA A 28 9.42 -10.34 5.13
N PRO A 29 10.16 -11.11 5.97
CA PRO A 29 9.78 -11.34 7.36
C PRO A 29 9.74 -10.03 8.15
N VAL A 30 8.80 -9.94 9.07
CA VAL A 30 8.67 -8.82 10.01
C VAL A 30 9.20 -9.25 11.37
N THR A 31 9.98 -8.39 12.04
CA THR A 31 10.63 -8.73 13.32
C THR A 31 9.65 -9.15 14.41
N ASP A 32 8.47 -8.53 14.48
CA ASP A 32 7.44 -8.85 15.48
C ASP A 32 6.54 -10.03 15.05
N GLY A 33 6.96 -10.78 14.05
CA GLY A 33 6.24 -11.92 13.48
C GLY A 33 5.42 -11.57 12.24
N GLY A 34 5.11 -12.61 11.46
CA GLY A 34 4.42 -12.45 10.19
C GLY A 34 5.34 -12.07 9.03
N ALA A 35 4.75 -11.59 7.94
CA ALA A 35 5.47 -11.12 6.77
C ALA A 35 4.77 -9.89 6.16
N ALA A 36 5.58 -9.00 5.59
CA ALA A 36 5.12 -7.99 4.66
C ALA A 36 5.15 -8.59 3.26
N VAL A 37 4.00 -8.70 2.60
CA VAL A 37 3.90 -9.30 1.26
C VAL A 37 3.28 -8.30 0.29
N ALA A 38 4.10 -7.78 -0.61
CA ALA A 38 3.65 -6.88 -1.67
C ALA A 38 3.15 -7.69 -2.88
N THR A 39 1.92 -7.44 -3.31
CA THR A 39 1.29 -8.11 -4.45
C THR A 39 0.93 -7.13 -5.56
N ASN A 40 0.42 -7.63 -6.69
CA ASN A 40 -0.19 -6.77 -7.70
C ASN A 40 -1.49 -6.08 -7.24
N ARG A 41 -2.14 -6.54 -6.17
CA ARG A 41 -3.43 -5.99 -5.68
C ARG A 41 -3.29 -5.10 -4.46
N GLY A 42 -2.35 -5.42 -3.56
CA GLY A 42 -2.15 -4.65 -2.34
C GLY A 42 -0.94 -5.10 -1.53
N LEU A 43 -0.82 -4.53 -0.34
CA LEU A 43 0.15 -4.93 0.66
C LEU A 43 -0.55 -5.80 1.71
N TRP A 44 -0.04 -7.00 1.94
CA TRP A 44 -0.46 -7.79 3.10
C TRP A 44 0.42 -7.48 4.30
N LEU A 45 -0.21 -7.12 5.41
CA LEU A 45 0.39 -6.92 6.73
C LEU A 45 -0.56 -7.49 7.78
N ALA A 46 -0.01 -8.18 8.79
CA ALA A 46 -0.79 -8.75 9.90
C ALA A 46 -2.05 -9.52 9.45
N GLY A 47 -1.95 -10.29 8.36
CA GLY A 47 -3.04 -11.13 7.84
C GLY A 47 -4.15 -10.39 7.08
N ARG A 48 -4.08 -9.07 6.93
CA ARG A 48 -5.02 -8.28 6.11
C ARG A 48 -4.34 -7.69 4.88
N ARG A 49 -5.11 -7.54 3.80
CA ARG A 49 -4.68 -6.84 2.59
C ARG A 49 -5.12 -5.38 2.66
N ILE A 50 -4.17 -4.47 2.48
CA ILE A 50 -4.40 -3.05 2.26
C ILE A 50 -4.23 -2.79 0.76
N GLY A 51 -5.27 -2.33 0.08
CA GLY A 51 -5.24 -1.96 -1.31
C GLY A 51 -4.23 -0.84 -1.56
N TRP A 52 -3.55 -0.85 -2.72
CA TRP A 52 -2.55 0.17 -3.01
C TRP A 52 -3.12 1.60 -3.03
N HIS A 53 -4.40 1.75 -3.37
CA HIS A 53 -5.12 3.02 -3.39
C HIS A 53 -5.54 3.50 -1.98
N GLU A 54 -5.52 2.62 -0.98
CA GLU A 54 -5.86 2.89 0.43
C GLU A 54 -4.62 3.26 1.26
N ILE A 55 -3.45 3.40 0.63
CA ILE A 55 -2.21 3.84 1.28
C ILE A 55 -1.93 5.27 0.84
N SER A 56 -2.08 6.25 1.73
CA SER A 56 -1.78 7.65 1.41
C SER A 56 -0.26 7.88 1.33
N LYS A 57 0.50 7.22 2.21
CA LYS A 57 1.94 7.38 2.33
C LYS A 57 2.63 6.07 2.68
N ALA A 58 3.79 5.83 2.07
CA ALA A 58 4.69 4.74 2.43
C ALA A 58 6.13 5.25 2.42
N VAL A 59 6.85 5.05 3.52
CA VAL A 59 8.23 5.51 3.70
C VAL A 59 9.10 4.35 4.14
N TRP A 60 10.28 4.23 3.55
CA TRP A 60 11.33 3.35 4.01
C TRP A 60 12.40 4.19 4.70
N ASP A 61 12.72 3.89 5.95
CA ASP A 61 13.74 4.62 6.72
C ASP A 61 15.12 3.92 6.75
N GLY A 62 15.29 2.84 5.98
CA GLY A 62 16.49 2.00 6.00
C GLY A 62 16.33 0.72 6.83
N ARG A 63 15.32 0.65 7.71
CA ARG A 63 15.05 -0.51 8.58
C ARG A 63 13.58 -0.90 8.65
N ALA A 64 12.67 0.07 8.65
CA ALA A 64 11.24 -0.14 8.77
C ALA A 64 10.49 0.52 7.61
N MET A 65 9.45 -0.18 7.16
CA MET A 65 8.42 0.40 6.33
C MET A 65 7.40 1.09 7.24
N ILE A 66 7.25 2.40 7.08
CA ILE A 66 6.17 3.19 7.68
C ILE A 66 5.06 3.31 6.63
N VAL A 67 3.91 2.70 6.89
CA VAL A 67 2.75 2.70 5.99
C VAL A 67 1.62 3.46 6.67
N THR A 68 1.08 4.46 5.98
CA THR A 68 -0.09 5.24 6.43
C THR A 68 -1.28 4.80 5.59
N PRO A 69 -2.17 3.95 6.13
CA PRO A 69 -3.41 3.62 5.46
C PRO A 69 -4.41 4.77 5.61
N THR A 70 -5.49 4.68 4.85
CA THR A 70 -6.64 5.59 4.96
C THR A 70 -7.91 4.86 5.29
N GLU A 71 -8.86 5.57 5.89
CA GLU A 71 -10.24 5.12 6.01
C GLU A 71 -11.19 6.09 5.30
N VAL A 72 -12.32 5.55 4.84
CA VAL A 72 -13.43 6.34 4.29
C VAL A 72 -14.20 6.96 5.44
N VAL A 73 -14.33 8.29 5.42
CA VAL A 73 -15.12 9.03 6.39
C VAL A 73 -16.45 9.51 5.82
N GLU A 74 -16.53 9.71 4.51
CA GLU A 74 -17.74 10.15 3.81
C GLU A 74 -17.69 9.70 2.34
N GLU A 75 -18.81 9.21 1.81
CA GLU A 75 -18.98 8.98 0.37
C GLU A 75 -19.83 10.10 -0.22
N ARG A 76 -19.30 10.79 -1.24
CA ARG A 76 -20.04 11.77 -2.04
C ARG A 76 -20.25 11.23 -3.43
N GLU A 77 -21.20 11.80 -4.18
CA GLU A 77 -21.66 11.29 -5.49
C GLU A 77 -20.52 10.88 -6.45
N HIS A 78 -19.39 11.60 -6.44
CA HIS A 78 -18.25 11.32 -7.32
C HIS A 78 -16.89 11.28 -6.61
N VAL A 79 -16.84 11.44 -5.29
CA VAL A 79 -15.59 11.59 -4.53
C VAL A 79 -15.73 10.88 -3.19
N THR A 80 -14.76 10.02 -2.87
CA THR A 80 -14.64 9.40 -1.55
C THR A 80 -13.76 10.28 -0.67
N VAL A 81 -14.27 10.71 0.48
CA VAL A 81 -13.51 11.51 1.45
C VAL A 81 -12.77 10.57 2.39
N LEU A 82 -11.46 10.80 2.54
CA LEU A 82 -10.55 9.95 3.28
C LEU A 82 -9.87 10.73 4.41
N ARG A 83 -9.58 10.05 5.51
CA ARG A 83 -8.58 10.50 6.49
C ARG A 83 -7.45 9.48 6.59
N ASP A 84 -6.27 9.98 6.95
CA ASP A 84 -5.13 9.13 7.30
C ASP A 84 -5.37 8.44 8.64
N LEU A 85 -5.19 7.12 8.65
CA LEU A 85 -5.12 6.32 9.87
C LEU A 85 -3.72 6.43 10.49
N ALA A 86 -3.61 5.97 11.74
CA ALA A 86 -2.32 5.85 12.41
C ALA A 86 -1.32 5.05 11.55
N SER A 87 -0.13 5.61 11.40
CA SER A 87 0.94 5.00 10.60
C SER A 87 1.44 3.72 11.27
N GLN A 88 1.49 2.63 10.49
CA GLN A 88 2.02 1.35 10.91
C GLN A 88 3.52 1.29 10.60
N ARG A 89 4.34 1.14 11.64
CA ARG A 89 5.78 0.91 11.52
C ARG A 89 6.06 -0.60 11.50
N VAL A 90 6.67 -1.08 10.42
CA VAL A 90 6.93 -2.50 10.19
C VAL A 90 8.43 -2.71 9.94
N VAL A 91 9.14 -3.28 10.93
CA VAL A 91 10.57 -3.58 10.81
C VAL A 91 10.77 -4.82 9.93
N LEU A 92 11.55 -4.68 8.86
CA LEU A 92 11.81 -5.78 7.92
C LEU A 92 13.19 -6.37 8.20
N GLU A 93 13.26 -7.68 8.48
CA GLU A 93 14.53 -8.35 8.80
C GLU A 93 15.43 -8.50 7.56
N ARG A 94 14.81 -8.88 6.45
CA ARG A 94 15.44 -9.10 5.15
C ARG A 94 14.61 -8.35 4.11
N PRO A 95 14.72 -7.02 4.02
CA PRO A 95 13.77 -6.19 3.27
C PRO A 95 13.72 -6.53 1.78
N GLY A 96 14.82 -7.01 1.21
CA GLY A 96 14.88 -7.40 -0.20
C GLY A 96 14.33 -6.30 -1.13
N GLY A 97 13.46 -6.68 -2.06
CA GLY A 97 12.76 -5.75 -2.95
C GLY A 97 11.46 -5.15 -2.39
N VAL A 98 11.08 -5.44 -1.14
CA VAL A 98 9.79 -5.01 -0.58
C VAL A 98 9.63 -3.49 -0.55
N PRO A 99 10.61 -2.69 -0.04
CA PRO A 99 10.47 -1.24 -0.02
C PRO A 99 10.25 -0.63 -1.41
N ASP A 100 11.02 -1.09 -2.40
CA ASP A 100 10.89 -0.62 -3.78
C ASP A 100 9.56 -1.06 -4.40
N ALA A 101 9.12 -2.29 -4.17
CA ALA A 101 7.84 -2.78 -4.66
C ALA A 101 6.65 -1.98 -4.10
N ILE A 102 6.66 -1.69 -2.78
CA ILE A 102 5.63 -0.87 -2.15
C ILE A 102 5.62 0.53 -2.75
N ARG A 103 6.78 1.21 -2.81
CA ARG A 103 6.89 2.56 -3.38
C ARG A 103 6.34 2.60 -4.80
N GLN A 104 6.82 1.70 -5.67
CA GLN A 104 6.39 1.64 -7.07
C GLN A 104 4.88 1.40 -7.20
N ARG A 105 4.31 0.53 -6.36
CA ARG A 105 2.88 0.21 -6.44
C ARG A 105 1.99 1.33 -5.94
N VAL A 106 2.31 1.95 -4.81
CA VAL A 106 1.57 3.11 -4.30
C VAL A 106 1.61 4.24 -5.34
N THR A 107 2.80 4.59 -5.85
CA THR A 107 2.95 5.64 -6.87
C THR A 107 2.19 5.31 -8.15
N ALA A 108 2.21 4.06 -8.61
CA ALA A 108 1.52 3.65 -9.85
C ALA A 108 -0.02 3.72 -9.77
N THR A 109 -0.59 3.88 -8.57
CA THR A 109 -2.03 4.17 -8.44
C THR A 109 -2.36 5.61 -8.76
N ILE A 110 -1.46 6.56 -8.52
CA ILE A 110 -1.74 8.00 -8.61
C ILE A 110 -1.73 8.44 -10.07
N LEU A 111 -2.85 8.98 -10.54
CA LEU A 111 -3.01 9.55 -11.88
C LEU A 111 -2.91 11.07 -11.87
N SER A 112 -3.45 11.70 -10.83
CA SER A 112 -3.29 13.13 -10.56
C SER A 112 -3.38 13.37 -9.05
N SER A 113 -2.75 14.46 -8.60
CA SER A 113 -2.85 14.94 -7.22
C SER A 113 -2.79 16.45 -7.20
N GLU A 114 -3.72 17.06 -6.49
CA GLU A 114 -3.85 18.51 -6.36
C GLU A 114 -4.02 18.86 -4.88
N LEU A 115 -3.25 19.84 -4.40
CA LEU A 115 -3.41 20.41 -3.05
C LEU A 115 -4.42 21.54 -3.16
N GLN A 116 -5.42 21.52 -2.28
CA GLN A 116 -6.46 22.55 -2.21
C GLN A 116 -6.05 23.63 -1.19
N ASP A 117 -6.70 24.79 -1.27
CA ASP A 117 -6.41 25.93 -0.40
C ASP A 117 -6.68 25.64 1.09
N ASP A 118 -7.59 24.72 1.39
CA ASP A 118 -7.91 24.26 2.75
C ASP A 118 -6.94 23.20 3.30
N GLY A 119 -5.88 22.88 2.56
CA GLY A 119 -4.88 21.88 2.92
C GLY A 119 -5.29 20.44 2.61
N SER A 120 -6.52 20.20 2.15
CA SER A 120 -6.93 18.89 1.65
C SER A 120 -6.27 18.57 0.31
N ARG A 121 -6.25 17.28 -0.07
CA ARG A 121 -5.63 16.82 -1.31
C ARG A 121 -6.61 15.99 -2.13
N LEU A 122 -6.99 16.50 -3.29
CA LEU A 122 -7.77 15.76 -4.27
C LEU A 122 -6.83 14.87 -5.09
N VAL A 123 -7.09 13.57 -5.11
CA VAL A 123 -6.25 12.57 -5.77
C VAL A 123 -7.12 11.67 -6.64
N ARG A 124 -6.74 11.51 -7.90
CA ARG A 124 -7.31 10.49 -8.77
C ARG A 124 -6.45 9.25 -8.73
N ARG A 125 -7.02 8.10 -8.37
CA ARG A 125 -6.28 6.83 -8.27
C ARG A 125 -6.88 5.72 -9.13
N ARG A 126 -6.02 4.87 -9.70
CA ARG A 126 -6.40 3.57 -10.28
C ARG A 126 -6.55 2.54 -9.16
N ILE A 127 -7.55 1.68 -9.24
CA ILE A 127 -7.70 0.53 -8.34
C ILE A 127 -7.16 -0.73 -9.04
N PRO A 128 -6.10 -1.35 -8.53
CA PRO A 128 -5.55 -2.58 -9.11
C PRO A 128 -6.57 -3.72 -9.11
N GLY A 129 -6.95 -4.20 -10.30
CA GLY A 129 -7.93 -5.29 -10.47
C GLY A 129 -9.36 -4.86 -10.71
N LEU A 130 -9.60 -3.56 -10.77
CA LEU A 130 -10.84 -3.02 -11.29
C LEU A 130 -10.50 -2.12 -12.48
N ASP A 131 -11.33 -2.21 -13.51
CA ASP A 131 -11.28 -1.27 -14.62
C ASP A 131 -11.94 0.03 -14.20
N GLY A 132 -11.12 1.04 -13.87
CA GLY A 132 -11.64 2.33 -13.46
C GLY A 132 -10.64 3.16 -12.66
N THR A 133 -11.11 4.36 -12.32
CA THR A 133 -10.39 5.31 -11.48
C THR A 133 -11.35 5.89 -10.46
N VAL A 134 -10.87 6.16 -9.27
CA VAL A 134 -11.62 6.81 -8.20
C VAL A 134 -11.04 8.17 -7.89
N TRP A 135 -11.91 9.11 -7.53
CA TRP A 135 -11.52 10.39 -6.97
C TRP A 135 -11.60 10.32 -5.45
N MET A 136 -10.55 10.80 -4.80
CA MET A 136 -10.39 10.73 -3.36
C MET A 136 -10.00 12.11 -2.84
N LEU A 137 -10.72 12.61 -1.84
CA LEU A 137 -10.35 13.83 -1.13
C LEU A 137 -9.72 13.45 0.21
N HIS A 138 -8.41 13.58 0.33
CA HIS A 138 -7.71 13.38 1.59
C HIS A 138 -7.82 14.65 2.43
N LEU A 139 -8.41 14.54 3.61
CA LEU A 139 -8.44 15.62 4.58
C LEU A 139 -7.02 15.95 5.06
N PRO A 140 -6.74 17.21 5.44
CA PRO A 140 -5.47 17.56 6.08
C PRO A 140 -5.27 16.72 7.36
N ALA A 141 -4.01 16.44 7.68
CA ALA A 141 -3.68 15.84 8.97
C ALA A 141 -4.06 16.83 10.08
N GLU A 142 -4.75 16.34 11.10
CA GLU A 142 -5.06 17.10 12.32
C GLU A 142 -3.81 17.40 13.16
#